data_AF-A0A6L3EX14-F1
#
_entry.id   AF-A0A6L3EX14-F1
#
_cell.length_a   1.000
_cell.length_b   1.000
_cell.length_c   1.000
_cell.angle_alpha   90.00
_cell.angle_beta   90.00
_cell.angle_gamma   90.00
#
_symmetry.space_group_name_H-M   'P 1'
#
loop_
_entity.id
_entity.type
_entity.pdbx_description
1 polymer ?
#
loop_
_entity_poly.entity_id
_entity_poly.type
_entity_poly.pdbx_seq_one_letter_code
_entity_poly.pdbx_strand_id
1 'polypeptide(L)'
;TITDVSAIAEQATALLTTSVSVRAYDPVTDDAFTWVISPAVWGEWLTLDIDPVDQSHFDWTLDTNTAQAFLDERTSALGGNRFLDAEGAVTAVSTAIQSKQTNVSLRLYHHDQQHTVQAGETIASIGRDYGIPYPWIQDANPTVGNALTVGQTLIIPSPDAMLPLPIVENKRIVVSISQQKTWVYENGVLKWEWLASTGINSSPTAPGVFQIQSHEPNAYAGNWNLWMPNFMGIYRPVPTSDFMNGFHGFPTRDGANLLWTNNLGTKVTYGCVLLSNDNVAQLYNWAEAGVVVEIRPYSMSAIQLVSKNLILRKVVYELDDIVVNCSGDGDGNGRSRRPLLHPTR
;
A
#
# COMPACT_ATOMS: atom_id res chain seq x y z
N THR A 1 -7.41 -55.21 2.37
CA THR A 1 -8.81 -54.89 2.71
C THR A 1 -9.03 -53.47 2.26
N ILE A 2 -10.01 -53.19 1.39
CA ILE A 2 -10.32 -51.81 1.01
C ILE A 2 -11.01 -51.19 2.23
N THR A 3 -10.33 -50.29 2.93
CA THR A 3 -10.90 -49.50 4.01
C THR A 3 -12.08 -48.72 3.43
N ASP A 4 -13.25 -48.78 4.07
CA ASP A 4 -14.42 -48.02 3.64
C ASP A 4 -14.13 -46.52 3.80
N VAL A 5 -13.84 -45.86 2.68
CA VAL A 5 -13.50 -44.42 2.63
C VAL A 5 -14.74 -43.53 2.45
N SER A 6 -15.96 -44.09 2.47
CA SER A 6 -17.19 -43.33 2.27
C SER A 6 -17.36 -42.21 3.29
N ALA A 7 -17.10 -42.49 4.57
CA ALA A 7 -17.16 -41.49 5.65
C ALA A 7 -16.13 -40.37 5.47
N ILE A 8 -14.92 -40.70 5.00
CA ILE A 8 -13.85 -39.73 4.71
C ILE A 8 -14.27 -38.83 3.53
N ALA A 9 -14.82 -39.43 2.47
CA ALA A 9 -15.28 -38.72 1.28
C ALA A 9 -16.52 -37.82 1.55
N GLU A 10 -17.45 -38.27 2.39
CA GLU A 10 -18.61 -37.47 2.80
C GLU A 10 -18.18 -36.24 3.63
N GLN A 11 -17.22 -36.42 4.56
CA GLN A 11 -16.67 -35.28 5.32
C GLN A 11 -15.94 -34.28 4.43
N ALA A 12 -15.11 -34.74 3.48
CA ALA A 12 -14.48 -33.85 2.51
C ALA A 12 -15.51 -33.07 1.68
N THR A 13 -16.55 -33.76 1.20
CA THR A 13 -17.62 -33.12 0.41
C THR A 13 -18.37 -32.07 1.22
N ALA A 14 -18.60 -32.30 2.52
CA ALA A 14 -19.23 -31.34 3.42
C ALA A 14 -18.36 -30.09 3.67
N LEU A 15 -17.03 -30.23 3.62
CA LEU A 15 -16.09 -29.12 3.72
C LEU A 15 -16.12 -28.25 2.45
N LEU A 16 -16.20 -28.87 1.26
CA LEU A 16 -16.14 -28.23 -0.06
C LEU A 16 -17.42 -27.48 -0.49
N THR A 17 -18.00 -26.69 0.40
CA THR A 17 -19.26 -25.96 0.15
C THR A 17 -19.11 -24.45 0.13
N THR A 18 -17.96 -23.93 0.57
CA THR A 18 -17.76 -22.49 0.80
C THR A 18 -16.70 -21.94 -0.15
N SER A 19 -17.07 -20.93 -0.94
CA SER A 19 -16.12 -20.08 -1.65
C SER A 19 -15.62 -18.99 -0.71
N VAL A 20 -14.32 -18.69 -0.77
CA VAL A 20 -13.70 -17.59 -0.02
C VAL A 20 -13.41 -16.45 -0.97
N SER A 21 -14.07 -15.31 -0.77
CA SER A 21 -13.76 -14.06 -1.46
C SER A 21 -12.60 -13.38 -0.76
N VAL A 22 -11.45 -13.26 -1.43
CA VAL A 22 -10.32 -12.50 -0.94
C VAL A 22 -10.42 -11.08 -1.46
N ARG A 23 -10.23 -10.09 -0.59
CA ARG A 23 -10.02 -8.69 -0.94
C ARG A 23 -8.63 -8.27 -0.51
N ALA A 24 -7.75 -8.00 -1.47
CA ALA A 24 -6.42 -7.49 -1.20
C ALA A 24 -6.35 -5.99 -1.48
N TYR A 25 -5.95 -5.22 -0.47
CA TYR A 25 -5.88 -3.77 -0.53
C TYR A 25 -4.43 -3.27 -0.56
N ASP A 26 -4.14 -2.37 -1.49
CA ASP A 26 -2.87 -1.68 -1.62
C ASP A 26 -3.00 -0.24 -1.07
N PRO A 27 -2.44 0.06 0.11
CA PRO A 27 -2.53 1.39 0.71
C PRO A 27 -1.72 2.45 -0.04
N VAL A 28 -0.67 2.06 -0.77
CA VAL A 28 0.20 2.96 -1.51
C VAL A 28 -0.55 3.51 -2.72
N THR A 29 -1.14 2.64 -3.52
CA THR A 29 -1.85 3.05 -4.75
C THR A 29 -3.32 3.41 -4.53
N ASP A 30 -3.91 3.04 -3.38
CA ASP A 30 -5.34 3.11 -3.07
C ASP A 30 -6.19 2.10 -3.85
N ASP A 31 -5.57 1.07 -4.43
CA ASP A 31 -6.24 0.06 -5.23
C ASP A 31 -6.72 -1.11 -4.35
N ALA A 32 -7.84 -1.72 -4.73
CA ALA A 32 -8.33 -2.95 -4.11
C ALA A 32 -8.67 -3.98 -5.18
N PHE A 33 -8.18 -5.20 -4.97
CA PHE A 33 -8.37 -6.34 -5.87
C PHE A 33 -9.20 -7.39 -5.15
N THR A 34 -10.04 -8.10 -5.89
CA THR A 34 -10.80 -9.21 -5.32
C THR A 34 -10.77 -10.41 -6.21
N TRP A 35 -10.62 -11.59 -5.62
CA TRP A 35 -10.72 -12.86 -6.31
C TRP A 35 -11.40 -13.89 -5.42
N VAL A 36 -11.93 -14.93 -6.03
CA VAL A 36 -12.63 -16.00 -5.33
C VAL A 36 -11.76 -17.25 -5.33
N ILE A 37 -11.61 -17.86 -4.17
CA ILE A 37 -11.04 -19.19 -4.00
C ILE A 37 -12.22 -20.15 -3.89
N SER A 38 -12.54 -20.82 -4.99
CA SER A 38 -13.66 -21.76 -5.05
C SER A 38 -13.34 -23.05 -4.29
N PRO A 39 -14.35 -23.85 -3.89
CA PRO A 39 -14.12 -25.19 -3.35
C PRO A 39 -13.28 -26.09 -4.24
N ALA A 40 -13.39 -25.95 -5.56
CA ALA A 40 -12.57 -26.72 -6.49
C ALA A 40 -11.07 -26.38 -6.33
N VAL A 41 -10.73 -25.11 -6.11
CA VAL A 41 -9.35 -24.66 -5.92
C VAL A 41 -8.82 -25.06 -4.55
N TRP A 42 -9.47 -24.64 -3.45
CA TRP A 42 -8.91 -24.93 -2.13
C TRP A 42 -9.04 -26.39 -1.73
N GLY A 43 -9.95 -27.14 -2.36
CA GLY A 43 -10.04 -28.59 -2.20
C GLY A 43 -8.78 -29.33 -2.65
N GLU A 44 -8.00 -28.76 -3.57
CA GLU A 44 -6.68 -29.29 -3.96
C GLU A 44 -5.64 -29.15 -2.84
N TRP A 45 -5.91 -28.29 -1.86
CA TRP A 45 -5.02 -28.06 -0.72
C TRP A 45 -5.34 -29.00 0.44
N LEU A 46 -6.46 -29.73 0.39
CA LEU A 46 -6.86 -30.62 1.48
C LEU A 46 -5.90 -31.82 1.59
N THR A 47 -5.28 -31.93 2.75
CA THR A 47 -4.44 -33.06 3.12
C THR A 47 -5.09 -33.85 4.24
N LEU A 48 -5.19 -35.16 4.05
CA LEU A 48 -5.72 -36.07 5.07
C LEU A 48 -4.56 -36.48 5.99
N ASP A 49 -4.66 -36.10 7.26
CA ASP A 49 -3.79 -36.60 8.32
C ASP A 49 -4.49 -37.78 9.01
N ILE A 50 -3.84 -38.93 9.08
CA ILE A 50 -4.41 -40.15 9.67
C ILE A 50 -3.55 -40.51 10.88
N ASP A 51 -4.19 -40.73 12.03
CA ASP A 51 -3.46 -41.17 13.22
C ASP A 51 -2.76 -42.51 12.92
N PRO A 52 -1.42 -42.59 13.08
CA PRO A 52 -0.66 -43.79 12.74
C PRO A 52 -0.96 -44.98 13.67
N VAL A 53 -1.57 -44.73 14.83
CA VAL A 53 -1.93 -45.72 15.85
C VAL A 53 -3.41 -46.12 15.72
N ASP A 54 -4.29 -45.17 15.43
CA ASP A 54 -5.72 -45.41 15.22
C ASP A 54 -6.19 -44.88 13.85
N GLN A 55 -6.17 -45.74 12.82
CA GLN A 55 -6.59 -45.38 11.46
C GLN A 55 -8.08 -45.01 11.33
N SER A 56 -8.88 -45.13 12.40
CA SER A 56 -10.25 -44.60 12.44
C SER A 56 -10.31 -43.12 12.84
N HIS A 57 -9.20 -42.56 13.34
CA HIS A 57 -9.04 -41.15 13.64
C HIS A 57 -8.24 -40.46 12.53
N PHE A 58 -8.84 -39.42 11.95
CA PHE A 58 -8.24 -38.63 10.90
C PHE A 58 -8.68 -37.17 11.02
N ASP A 59 -7.84 -36.28 10.54
CA ASP A 59 -8.10 -34.84 10.48
C ASP A 59 -7.81 -34.32 9.06
N TRP A 60 -8.57 -33.30 8.66
CA TRP A 60 -8.29 -32.56 7.42
C TRP A 60 -7.45 -31.34 7.74
N THR A 61 -6.30 -31.25 7.08
CA THR A 61 -5.39 -30.12 7.12
C THR A 61 -5.34 -29.44 5.75
N LEU A 62 -4.73 -28.25 5.69
CA LEU A 62 -4.50 -27.53 4.45
C LEU A 62 -3.00 -27.49 4.18
N ASP A 63 -2.60 -27.91 2.98
CA ASP A 63 -1.24 -27.75 2.49
C ASP A 63 -0.94 -26.27 2.26
N THR A 64 -0.17 -25.72 3.19
CA THR A 64 0.22 -24.30 3.18
C THR A 64 1.10 -23.94 2.00
N ASN A 65 1.88 -24.89 1.43
CA ASN A 65 2.74 -24.61 0.28
C ASN A 65 1.91 -24.42 -0.99
N THR A 66 0.90 -25.28 -1.20
CA THR A 66 0.01 -25.18 -2.36
C THR A 66 -0.87 -23.92 -2.25
N ALA A 67 -1.36 -23.60 -1.05
CA ALA A 67 -2.07 -22.35 -0.79
C ALA A 67 -1.20 -21.11 -1.06
N GLN A 68 0.06 -21.12 -0.59
CA GLN A 68 1.00 -20.04 -0.84
C GLN A 68 1.29 -19.86 -2.33
N ALA A 69 1.59 -20.94 -3.05
CA ALA A 69 1.87 -20.89 -4.49
C ALA A 69 0.71 -20.28 -5.28
N PHE A 70 -0.54 -20.61 -4.93
CA PHE A 70 -1.72 -20.00 -5.52
C PHE A 70 -1.78 -18.49 -5.23
N LEU A 71 -1.57 -18.07 -3.99
CA LEU A 71 -1.59 -16.65 -3.60
C LEU A 71 -0.47 -15.85 -4.27
N ASP A 72 0.72 -16.43 -4.42
CA ASP A 72 1.87 -15.83 -5.10
C ASP A 72 1.60 -15.66 -6.60
N GLU A 73 0.97 -16.66 -7.25
CA GLU A 73 0.54 -16.55 -8.66
C GLU A 73 -0.48 -15.43 -8.83
N ARG A 74 -1.53 -15.39 -7.99
CA ARG A 74 -2.56 -14.35 -8.05
C ARG A 74 -1.97 -12.95 -7.82
N THR A 75 -1.04 -12.82 -6.89
CA THR A 75 -0.42 -11.52 -6.59
C THR A 75 0.55 -11.09 -7.69
N SER A 76 1.32 -12.02 -8.27
CA SER A 76 2.21 -11.76 -9.40
C SER A 76 1.45 -11.25 -10.62
N ALA A 77 0.24 -11.76 -10.87
CA ALA A 77 -0.63 -11.32 -11.95
C ALA A 77 -1.11 -9.86 -11.81
N LEU A 78 -1.10 -9.29 -10.60
CA LEU A 78 -1.47 -7.89 -10.36
C LEU A 78 -0.39 -6.91 -10.86
N GLY A 79 0.85 -7.37 -11.00
CA GLY A 79 2.00 -6.56 -11.36
C GLY A 79 2.30 -5.44 -10.35
N GLY A 80 3.14 -4.48 -10.76
CA GLY A 80 3.48 -3.31 -9.93
C GLY A 80 4.43 -3.60 -8.77
N ASN A 81 5.20 -4.70 -8.82
CA ASN A 81 6.15 -5.11 -7.78
C ASN A 81 5.49 -5.39 -6.41
N ARG A 82 4.24 -5.87 -6.44
CA ARG A 82 3.42 -6.14 -5.27
C ARG A 82 3.58 -7.59 -4.78
N PHE A 83 3.41 -7.80 -3.48
CA PHE A 83 3.37 -9.12 -2.86
C PHE A 83 2.41 -9.14 -1.65
N LEU A 84 2.04 -10.34 -1.20
CA LEU A 84 1.32 -10.57 0.05
C LEU A 84 2.29 -11.06 1.13
N ASP A 85 2.04 -10.72 2.39
CA ASP A 85 2.71 -11.41 3.50
C ASP A 85 2.32 -12.90 3.47
N ALA A 86 3.26 -13.76 3.07
CA ALA A 86 2.99 -15.16 2.76
C ALA A 86 2.40 -15.93 3.96
N GLU A 87 3.04 -15.83 5.13
CA GLU A 87 2.61 -16.53 6.34
C GLU A 87 1.25 -16.00 6.81
N GLY A 88 1.10 -14.67 6.87
CA GLY A 88 -0.15 -14.03 7.28
C GLY A 88 -1.32 -14.31 6.34
N ALA A 89 -1.08 -14.28 5.02
CA ALA A 89 -2.10 -14.52 4.01
C ALA A 89 -2.58 -15.97 3.99
N VAL A 90 -1.66 -16.94 4.01
CA VAL A 90 -2.02 -18.36 4.09
C VAL A 90 -2.78 -18.66 5.37
N THR A 91 -2.34 -18.11 6.50
CA THR A 91 -3.03 -18.28 7.80
C THR A 91 -4.45 -17.71 7.76
N ALA A 92 -4.62 -16.50 7.21
CA ALA A 92 -5.93 -15.86 7.11
C ALA A 92 -6.89 -16.64 6.21
N VAL A 93 -6.42 -17.09 5.04
CA VAL A 93 -7.22 -17.88 4.10
C VAL A 93 -7.58 -19.24 4.71
N SER A 94 -6.62 -19.93 5.31
CA SER A 94 -6.83 -21.24 5.95
C SER A 94 -7.84 -21.15 7.09
N THR A 95 -7.71 -20.12 7.95
CA THR A 95 -8.64 -19.86 9.05
C THR A 95 -10.05 -19.60 8.51
N ALA A 96 -10.17 -18.84 7.42
CA ALA A 96 -11.46 -18.57 6.81
C ALA A 96 -12.13 -19.82 6.26
N ILE A 97 -11.38 -20.69 5.58
CA ILE A 97 -11.89 -21.98 5.09
C ILE A 97 -12.37 -22.85 6.26
N GLN A 98 -11.52 -23.05 7.27
CA GLN A 98 -11.82 -23.89 8.44
C GLN A 98 -13.01 -23.36 9.25
N SER A 99 -13.13 -22.05 9.36
CA SER A 99 -14.21 -21.37 10.10
C SER A 99 -15.44 -21.09 9.23
N LYS A 100 -15.46 -21.53 7.97
CA LYS A 100 -16.53 -21.28 6.99
C LYS A 100 -16.85 -19.79 6.79
N GLN A 101 -15.84 -18.93 6.92
CA GLN A 101 -15.94 -17.52 6.58
C GLN A 101 -15.85 -17.36 5.07
N THR A 102 -16.66 -16.46 4.52
CA THR A 102 -16.77 -16.23 3.08
C THR A 102 -15.91 -15.07 2.58
N ASN A 103 -15.29 -14.31 3.48
CA ASN A 103 -14.53 -13.11 3.13
C ASN A 103 -13.22 -13.04 3.92
N VAL A 104 -12.13 -12.72 3.21
CA VAL A 104 -10.81 -12.49 3.79
C VAL A 104 -10.29 -11.15 3.28
N SER A 105 -9.81 -10.30 4.19
CA SER A 105 -9.12 -9.06 3.83
C SER A 105 -7.61 -9.25 3.99
N LEU A 106 -6.85 -8.91 2.95
CA LEU A 106 -5.39 -8.96 2.92
C LEU A 106 -4.83 -7.58 2.56
N ARG A 107 -3.58 -7.33 2.95
CA ARG A 107 -2.81 -6.15 2.54
C ARG A 107 -1.77 -6.54 1.50
N LEU A 108 -1.67 -5.75 0.44
CA LEU A 108 -0.57 -5.80 -0.51
C LEU A 108 0.58 -4.91 -0.03
N TYR A 109 1.79 -5.39 -0.26
CA TYR A 109 3.05 -4.74 0.03
C TYR A 109 3.87 -4.61 -1.25
N HIS A 110 4.93 -3.81 -1.24
CA HIS A 110 5.84 -3.61 -2.36
C HIS A 110 7.26 -4.00 -1.99
N HIS A 111 8.00 -4.59 -2.92
CA HIS A 111 9.42 -4.81 -2.70
C HIS A 111 10.22 -3.51 -2.85
N ASP A 112 11.42 -3.51 -2.28
CA ASP A 112 12.46 -2.55 -2.65
C ASP A 112 12.68 -2.57 -4.16
N GLN A 113 13.05 -1.41 -4.72
CA GLN A 113 13.29 -1.24 -6.14
C GLN A 113 14.75 -0.88 -6.40
N GLN A 114 15.24 -1.18 -7.59
CA GLN A 114 16.52 -0.68 -8.06
C GLN A 114 16.30 0.48 -9.03
N HIS A 115 17.07 1.54 -8.84
CA HIS A 115 17.08 2.70 -9.73
C HIS A 115 18.48 2.94 -10.28
N THR A 116 18.62 2.98 -11.60
CA THR A 116 19.87 3.36 -12.26
C THR A 116 19.88 4.87 -12.49
N VAL A 117 20.84 5.56 -11.87
CA VAL A 117 20.99 7.02 -11.93
C VAL A 117 21.16 7.50 -13.36
N GLN A 118 20.35 8.48 -13.74
CA GLN A 118 20.37 9.20 -15.01
C GLN A 118 21.10 10.55 -14.90
N ALA A 119 21.46 11.13 -16.04
CA ALA A 119 22.13 12.42 -16.09
C ALA A 119 21.26 13.54 -15.50
N GLY A 120 21.81 14.27 -14.54
CA GLY A 120 21.13 15.41 -13.89
C GLY A 120 20.30 15.06 -12.66
N GLU A 121 20.19 13.78 -12.31
CA GLU A 121 19.50 13.37 -11.09
C GLU A 121 20.34 13.62 -9.82
N THR A 122 19.61 13.85 -8.73
CA THR A 122 20.13 13.90 -7.37
C THR A 122 19.33 12.91 -6.53
N ILE A 123 19.86 12.47 -5.37
CA ILE A 123 19.09 11.60 -4.47
C ILE A 123 17.76 12.28 -4.07
N ALA A 124 17.76 13.61 -3.96
CA ALA A 124 16.55 14.39 -3.67
C ALA A 124 15.52 14.40 -4.81
N SER A 125 15.94 14.45 -6.08
CA SER A 125 15.00 14.34 -7.21
C SER A 125 14.47 12.93 -7.36
N ILE A 126 15.34 11.92 -7.23
CA ILE A 126 14.94 10.50 -7.25
C ILE A 126 13.94 10.23 -6.13
N GLY A 127 14.24 10.62 -4.89
CA GLY A 127 13.30 10.45 -3.78
C GLY A 127 11.97 11.17 -3.98
N ARG A 128 11.97 12.34 -4.61
CA ARG A 128 10.74 13.04 -4.99
C ARG A 128 9.89 12.23 -5.98
N ASP A 129 10.51 11.59 -6.95
CA ASP A 129 9.81 10.84 -8.00
C ASP A 129 9.28 9.50 -7.49
N TYR A 130 10.01 8.83 -6.60
CA TYR A 130 9.57 7.59 -5.95
C TYR A 130 8.65 7.81 -4.73
N GLY A 131 8.55 9.05 -4.23
CA GLY A 131 7.77 9.33 -3.02
C GLY A 131 8.44 8.81 -1.73
N ILE A 132 9.77 8.79 -1.70
CA ILE A 132 10.57 8.37 -0.55
C ILE A 132 11.44 9.55 -0.11
N PRO A 133 11.44 9.95 1.18
CA PRO A 133 12.31 11.03 1.62
C PRO A 133 13.78 10.68 1.38
N TYR A 134 14.54 11.59 0.76
CA TYR A 134 15.90 11.30 0.30
C TYR A 134 16.86 10.74 1.37
N PRO A 135 16.77 11.11 2.67
CA PRO A 135 17.64 10.52 3.69
C PRO A 135 17.39 9.03 3.90
N TRP A 136 16.18 8.53 3.62
CA TRP A 136 15.88 7.09 3.66
C TRP A 136 16.54 6.34 2.50
N ILE A 137 16.65 6.97 1.32
CA ILE A 137 17.43 6.39 0.21
C ILE A 137 18.92 6.39 0.56
N GLN A 138 19.45 7.45 1.18
CA GLN A 138 20.85 7.48 1.61
C GLN A 138 21.16 6.38 2.64
N ASP A 139 20.26 6.17 3.60
CA ASP A 139 20.40 5.14 4.63
C ASP A 139 20.43 3.72 4.04
N ALA A 140 19.58 3.45 3.04
CA ALA A 140 19.60 2.19 2.30
C ALA A 140 20.83 2.01 1.39
N ASN A 141 21.62 3.05 1.17
CA ASN A 141 22.78 3.05 0.28
C ASN A 141 24.02 3.64 0.98
N PRO A 142 24.51 3.05 2.10
CA PRO A 142 25.53 3.66 2.95
C PRO A 142 26.91 3.80 2.27
N THR A 143 27.15 3.06 1.20
CA THR A 143 28.39 3.13 0.41
C THR A 143 28.34 4.21 -0.67
N VAL A 144 27.17 4.82 -0.90
CA VAL A 144 26.98 5.87 -1.90
C VAL A 144 27.33 7.22 -1.29
N GLY A 145 28.38 7.85 -1.82
CA GLY A 145 28.76 9.20 -1.43
C GLY A 145 27.75 10.26 -1.86
N ASN A 146 28.00 11.52 -1.47
CA ASN A 146 27.10 12.64 -1.76
C ASN A 146 26.97 12.96 -3.26
N ALA A 147 27.93 12.53 -4.09
CA ALA A 147 27.91 12.74 -5.53
C ALA A 147 27.48 11.44 -6.24
N LEU A 148 26.37 11.50 -6.98
CA LEU A 148 25.91 10.39 -7.79
C LEU A 148 26.67 10.31 -9.11
N THR A 149 26.92 9.09 -9.58
CA THR A 149 27.49 8.83 -10.91
C THR A 149 26.41 8.26 -11.84
N VAL A 150 26.34 8.73 -13.09
CA VAL A 150 25.41 8.19 -14.08
C VAL A 150 25.68 6.70 -14.30
N GLY A 151 24.63 5.88 -14.33
CA GLY A 151 24.72 4.43 -14.44
C GLY A 151 24.92 3.70 -13.10
N GLN A 152 25.11 4.43 -12.00
CA GLN A 152 25.13 3.86 -10.66
C GLN A 152 23.73 3.33 -10.29
N THR A 153 23.67 2.15 -9.68
CA THR A 153 22.41 1.60 -9.15
C THR A 153 22.23 1.97 -7.68
N LEU A 154 21.05 2.45 -7.34
CA LEU A 154 20.60 2.73 -5.97
C LEU A 154 19.48 1.78 -5.59
N ILE A 155 19.46 1.36 -4.32
CA ILE A 155 18.30 0.72 -3.69
C ILE A 155 17.31 1.82 -3.31
N ILE A 156 16.07 1.69 -3.77
CA ILE A 156 14.95 2.52 -3.35
C ILE A 156 14.13 1.68 -2.36
N PRO A 157 14.05 2.09 -1.08
CA PRO A 157 13.25 1.39 -0.09
C PRO A 157 11.79 1.29 -0.51
N SER A 158 11.16 0.20 -0.13
CA SER A 158 9.72 0.03 -0.29
C SER A 158 8.95 1.19 0.35
N PRO A 159 7.91 1.73 -0.33
CA PRO A 159 7.00 2.70 0.30
C PRO A 159 6.30 2.15 1.55
N ASP A 160 6.20 0.82 1.71
CA ASP A 160 5.65 0.22 2.93
C ASP A 160 6.48 0.52 4.19
N ALA A 161 7.77 0.85 4.05
CA ALA A 161 8.59 1.34 5.16
C ALA A 161 8.07 2.67 5.75
N MET A 162 7.26 3.41 4.99
CA MET A 162 6.59 4.64 5.43
C MET A 162 5.22 4.40 6.07
N LEU A 163 4.76 3.14 6.11
CA LEU A 163 3.43 2.71 6.58
C LEU A 163 3.54 1.70 7.74
N PRO A 164 4.14 2.07 8.89
CA PRO A 164 4.49 1.14 9.97
C PRO A 164 3.29 0.68 10.82
N LEU A 165 2.11 1.28 10.67
CA LEU A 165 0.94 0.97 11.48
C LEU A 165 -0.13 0.20 10.69
N PRO A 166 -1.04 -0.52 11.36
CA PRO A 166 -2.23 -1.08 10.72
C PRO A 166 -2.97 -0.01 9.91
N ILE A 167 -3.42 -0.37 8.71
CA ILE A 167 -4.04 0.59 7.80
C ILE A 167 -5.51 0.84 8.19
N VAL A 168 -5.90 2.12 8.23
CA VAL A 168 -7.32 2.52 8.34
C VAL A 168 -7.86 2.77 6.93
N GLU A 169 -8.32 1.70 6.27
CA GLU A 169 -8.59 1.73 4.82
C GLU A 169 -9.69 2.70 4.38
N ASN A 170 -10.66 3.00 5.26
CA ASN A 170 -11.80 3.83 4.90
C ASN A 170 -11.53 5.33 5.06
N LYS A 171 -10.33 5.73 5.48
CA LYS A 171 -9.94 7.13 5.70
C LYS A 171 -8.65 7.43 4.94
N ARG A 172 -8.63 8.55 4.20
CA ARG A 172 -7.44 8.99 3.47
C ARG A 172 -7.31 10.51 3.49
N ILE A 173 -6.11 11.00 3.77
CA ILE A 173 -5.77 12.42 3.72
C ILE A 173 -4.85 12.64 2.52
N VAL A 174 -5.19 13.57 1.64
CA VAL A 174 -4.38 13.91 0.47
C VAL A 174 -3.90 15.35 0.60
N VAL A 175 -2.59 15.56 0.51
CA VAL A 175 -1.96 16.88 0.53
C VAL A 175 -1.35 17.16 -0.84
N SER A 176 -1.62 18.32 -1.42
CA SER A 176 -0.95 18.77 -2.65
C SER A 176 0.02 19.91 -2.37
N ILE A 177 1.31 19.68 -2.63
CA ILE A 177 2.37 20.68 -2.48
C ILE A 177 2.25 21.79 -3.53
N SER A 178 1.81 21.50 -4.75
CA SER A 178 1.65 22.53 -5.78
C SER A 178 0.42 23.41 -5.55
N GLN A 179 -0.69 22.83 -5.08
CA GLN A 179 -1.93 23.56 -4.84
C GLN A 179 -2.03 24.15 -3.44
N GLN A 180 -1.14 23.75 -2.52
CA GLN A 180 -1.18 24.17 -1.11
C GLN A 180 -2.57 23.92 -0.50
N LYS A 181 -3.03 22.67 -0.65
CA LYS A 181 -4.35 22.20 -0.21
C LYS A 181 -4.28 20.83 0.42
N THR A 182 -5.25 20.56 1.30
CA THR A 182 -5.51 19.25 1.88
C THR A 182 -6.95 18.85 1.60
N TRP A 183 -7.14 17.61 1.14
CA TRP A 183 -8.43 16.95 1.02
C TRP A 183 -8.50 15.79 2.00
N VAL A 184 -9.62 15.65 2.70
CA VAL A 184 -9.85 14.57 3.65
C VAL A 184 -11.02 13.74 3.14
N TYR A 185 -10.81 12.44 3.01
CA TYR A 185 -11.79 11.48 2.49
C TYR A 185 -12.18 10.48 3.58
N GLU A 186 -13.47 10.14 3.59
CA GLU A 186 -14.04 9.08 4.43
C GLU A 186 -14.98 8.23 3.58
N ASN A 187 -14.77 6.92 3.58
CA ASN A 187 -15.52 5.96 2.76
C ASN A 187 -15.54 6.35 1.25
N GLY A 188 -14.42 6.87 0.74
CA GLY A 188 -14.28 7.34 -0.64
C GLY A 188 -14.99 8.68 -0.95
N VAL A 189 -15.64 9.30 0.04
CA VAL A 189 -16.33 10.58 -0.13
C VAL A 189 -15.47 11.72 0.40
N LEU A 190 -15.39 12.81 -0.36
CA LEU A 190 -14.73 14.04 0.10
C LEU A 190 -15.48 14.60 1.31
N LYS A 191 -14.81 14.61 2.46
CA LYS A 191 -15.33 15.13 3.73
C LYS A 191 -15.00 16.61 3.90
N TRP A 192 -13.74 16.97 3.65
CA TRP A 192 -13.25 18.35 3.79
C TRP A 192 -12.21 18.71 2.73
N GLU A 193 -12.21 19.97 2.32
CA GLU A 193 -11.18 20.60 1.50
C GLU A 193 -10.72 21.89 2.18
N TRP A 194 -9.41 22.02 2.39
CA TRP A 194 -8.81 23.14 3.10
C TRP A 194 -7.59 23.70 2.36
N LEU A 195 -7.33 24.98 2.57
CA LEU A 195 -5.98 25.52 2.33
C LEU A 195 -5.00 24.90 3.33
N ALA A 196 -3.80 24.64 2.86
CA ALA A 196 -2.68 24.16 3.64
C ALA A 196 -1.42 24.93 3.28
N SER A 197 -0.39 24.83 4.10
CA SER A 197 0.93 25.36 3.78
C SER A 197 1.99 24.30 4.01
N THR A 198 2.88 24.10 3.04
CA THR A 198 3.94 23.07 3.11
C THR A 198 5.33 23.68 3.25
N GLY A 199 6.34 22.83 3.25
CA GLY A 199 7.75 23.21 3.40
C GLY A 199 8.26 24.13 2.29
N ILE A 200 9.12 25.08 2.67
CA ILE A 200 9.86 25.95 1.76
C ILE A 200 10.89 25.17 0.93
N ASN A 201 11.44 25.78 -0.13
CA ASN A 201 12.38 25.07 -1.03
C ASN A 201 13.67 24.59 -0.33
N SER A 202 14.16 25.30 0.69
CA SER A 202 15.33 24.89 1.48
C SER A 202 15.01 23.83 2.55
N SER A 203 13.73 23.58 2.82
CA SER A 203 13.26 22.57 3.78
C SER A 203 11.91 22.02 3.31
N PRO A 204 11.91 21.27 2.18
CA PRO A 204 10.67 20.90 1.51
C PRO A 204 9.93 19.80 2.25
N THR A 205 8.60 19.81 2.18
CA THR A 205 7.80 18.63 2.52
C THR A 205 8.11 17.52 1.51
N ALA A 206 8.38 16.32 2.01
CA ALA A 206 8.63 15.15 1.17
C ALA A 206 7.31 14.65 0.57
N PRO A 207 7.25 14.37 -0.74
CA PRO A 207 6.13 13.61 -1.29
C PRO A 207 6.24 12.14 -0.87
N GLY A 208 5.13 11.41 -0.95
CA GLY A 208 5.08 10.01 -0.59
C GLY A 208 3.73 9.60 -0.02
N VAL A 209 3.62 8.32 0.34
CA VAL A 209 2.47 7.78 1.06
C VAL A 209 2.96 7.43 2.46
N PHE A 210 2.33 8.03 3.46
CA PHE A 210 2.67 7.93 4.88
C PHE A 210 1.42 7.57 5.68
N GLN A 211 1.52 7.61 7.00
CA GLN A 211 0.37 7.47 7.90
C GLN A 211 0.40 8.53 8.98
N ILE A 212 -0.74 8.84 9.58
CA ILE A 212 -0.76 9.43 10.91
C ILE A 212 -0.17 8.42 11.90
N GLN A 213 0.94 8.77 12.57
CA GLN A 213 1.67 7.85 13.47
C GLN A 213 1.55 8.25 14.94
N SER A 214 1.41 9.53 15.23
CA SER A 214 1.34 10.04 16.60
C SER A 214 0.42 11.25 16.70
N HIS A 215 -0.01 11.54 17.92
CA HIS A 215 -0.82 12.70 18.28
C HIS A 215 -0.21 13.39 19.49
N GLU A 216 0.10 14.67 19.37
CA GLU A 216 0.60 15.51 20.45
C GLU A 216 -0.22 16.80 20.52
N PRO A 217 -0.92 17.08 21.64
CA PRO A 217 -1.79 18.26 21.73
C PRO A 217 -1.05 19.58 21.49
N ASN A 218 0.23 19.66 21.88
CA ASN A 218 1.08 20.81 21.63
C ASN A 218 2.56 20.40 21.60
N ALA A 219 3.07 20.04 20.42
CA ALA A 219 4.44 19.56 20.23
C ALA A 219 5.46 20.72 20.27
N TYR A 220 6.65 20.47 20.81
CA TYR A 220 7.75 21.45 20.82
C TYR A 220 8.84 21.08 19.80
N ALA A 221 9.06 21.94 18.81
CA ALA A 221 10.11 21.78 17.81
C ALA A 221 11.36 22.60 18.20
N GLY A 222 12.25 21.97 18.98
CA GLY A 222 13.43 22.62 19.56
C GLY A 222 14.37 23.31 18.56
N ASN A 223 14.58 22.71 17.38
CA ASN A 223 15.46 23.27 16.34
C ASN A 223 15.00 24.64 15.82
N TRP A 224 13.72 24.96 15.95
CA TRP A 224 13.13 26.23 15.48
C TRP A 224 12.55 27.08 16.62
N ASN A 225 12.54 26.55 17.85
CA ASN A 225 11.84 27.10 19.01
C ASN A 225 10.37 27.43 18.67
N LEU A 226 9.61 26.40 18.28
CA LEU A 226 8.20 26.50 17.91
C LEU A 226 7.33 25.56 18.74
N TRP A 227 6.20 26.05 19.23
CA TRP A 227 5.12 25.24 19.78
C TRP A 227 4.04 25.04 18.73
N MET A 228 3.68 23.78 18.46
CA MET A 228 2.80 23.37 17.37
C MET A 228 1.55 22.69 17.94
N PRO A 229 0.39 23.37 17.92
CA PRO A 229 -0.84 22.80 18.47
C PRO A 229 -1.42 21.71 17.56
N ASN A 230 -2.06 20.73 18.18
CA ASN A 230 -2.71 19.58 17.53
C ASN A 230 -1.77 18.90 16.51
N PHE A 231 -0.55 18.62 16.95
CA PHE A 231 0.46 18.02 16.10
C PHE A 231 0.13 16.55 15.83
N MET A 232 0.18 16.15 14.56
CA MET A 232 0.05 14.76 14.13
C MET A 232 1.27 14.36 13.31
N GLY A 233 2.14 13.51 13.86
CA GLY A 233 3.35 13.06 13.16
C GLY A 233 3.01 12.13 12.00
N ILE A 234 3.65 12.32 10.85
CA ILE A 234 3.42 11.51 9.64
C ILE A 234 4.63 10.72 9.15
N TYR A 235 5.83 11.33 9.16
CA TYR A 235 7.07 10.65 8.77
C TYR A 235 8.27 11.31 9.44
N ARG A 236 9.33 10.52 9.65
CA ARG A 236 10.62 11.04 10.10
C ARG A 236 11.39 11.59 8.89
N PRO A 237 11.84 12.86 8.90
CA PRO A 237 12.61 13.41 7.79
C PRO A 237 13.93 12.67 7.57
N VAL A 238 14.50 12.11 8.63
CA VAL A 238 15.69 11.24 8.61
C VAL A 238 15.34 9.97 9.38
N PRO A 239 15.74 8.76 8.94
CA PRO A 239 15.36 7.51 9.61
C PRO A 239 15.63 7.51 11.13
N THR A 240 16.76 8.10 11.54
CA THR A 240 17.23 8.15 12.93
C THR A 240 16.72 9.35 13.73
N SER A 241 15.93 10.26 13.15
CA SER A 241 15.51 11.47 13.86
C SER A 241 14.42 11.16 14.88
N ASP A 242 14.54 11.66 16.11
CA ASP A 242 13.51 11.50 17.15
C ASP A 242 12.24 12.32 16.88
N PHE A 243 12.33 13.33 16.00
CA PHE A 243 11.20 14.17 15.61
C PHE A 243 10.59 13.72 14.28
N MET A 244 9.39 14.22 14.00
CA MET A 244 8.62 13.92 12.79
C MET A 244 8.21 15.22 12.08
N ASN A 245 8.04 15.14 10.76
CA ASN A 245 7.17 16.08 10.08
C ASN A 245 5.72 15.64 10.31
N GLY A 246 4.82 16.61 10.41
CA GLY A 246 3.44 16.37 10.81
C GLY A 246 2.48 17.42 10.29
N PHE A 247 1.20 17.22 10.55
CA PHE A 247 0.20 18.29 10.52
C PHE A 247 0.28 19.10 11.81
N HIS A 248 0.08 20.42 11.74
CA HIS A 248 -0.12 21.26 12.92
C HIS A 248 -0.89 22.54 12.61
N GLY A 249 -1.37 23.21 13.66
CA GLY A 249 -1.98 24.54 13.58
C GLY A 249 -0.93 25.66 13.55
N PHE A 250 -1.35 26.92 13.65
CA PHE A 250 -0.42 28.04 13.65
C PHE A 250 0.55 27.94 14.85
N PRO A 251 1.87 27.84 14.61
CA PRO A 251 2.80 27.68 15.70
C PRO A 251 2.97 28.99 16.46
N THR A 252 3.40 28.89 17.72
CA THR A 252 3.77 30.05 18.53
C THR A 252 5.23 30.01 18.91
N ARG A 253 5.79 31.20 19.17
CA ARG A 253 7.02 31.34 19.96
C ARG A 253 6.60 31.75 21.36
N ASP A 254 7.01 30.97 22.36
CA ASP A 254 6.78 31.25 23.78
C ASP A 254 5.30 31.46 24.17
N GLY A 255 4.36 30.84 23.43
CA GLY A 255 2.92 30.91 23.69
C GLY A 255 2.24 32.26 23.42
N ALA A 256 2.96 33.27 22.91
CA ALA A 256 2.43 34.63 22.78
C ALA A 256 1.98 34.99 21.36
N ASN A 257 2.81 34.71 20.35
CA ASN A 257 2.57 35.18 18.98
C ASN A 257 2.34 34.02 18.02
N LEU A 258 1.13 33.95 17.44
CA LEU A 258 0.84 33.03 16.35
C LEU A 258 1.62 33.45 15.10
N LEU A 259 2.29 32.48 14.49
CA LEU A 259 3.06 32.65 13.27
C LEU A 259 2.26 32.14 12.07
N TRP A 260 2.51 32.74 10.90
CA TRP A 260 2.01 32.28 9.60
C TRP A 260 0.49 32.31 9.40
N THR A 261 -0.24 33.05 10.25
CA THR A 261 -1.70 33.19 10.18
C THR A 261 -2.19 33.74 8.83
N ASN A 262 -1.37 34.56 8.16
CA ASN A 262 -1.67 35.14 6.85
C ASN A 262 -0.97 34.42 5.68
N ASN A 263 -0.37 33.25 5.91
CA ASN A 263 0.45 32.53 4.92
C ASN A 263 -0.18 31.24 4.40
N LEU A 264 -1.36 30.83 4.89
CA LEU A 264 -2.07 29.65 4.38
C LEU A 264 -2.22 29.72 2.85
N GLY A 265 -1.97 28.60 2.18
CA GLY A 265 -1.96 28.54 0.72
C GLY A 265 -0.58 28.87 0.10
N THR A 266 0.46 29.07 0.91
CA THR A 266 1.84 29.29 0.44
C THR A 266 2.86 28.41 1.16
N LYS A 267 3.99 28.09 0.51
CA LYS A 267 5.07 27.34 1.16
C LYS A 267 5.75 28.21 2.21
N VAL A 268 5.67 27.83 3.49
CA VAL A 268 6.18 28.64 4.61
C VAL A 268 6.80 27.82 5.74
N THR A 269 6.53 26.52 5.81
CA THR A 269 6.97 25.67 6.93
C THR A 269 8.40 25.14 6.69
N TYR A 270 8.93 24.43 7.68
CA TYR A 270 10.20 23.69 7.59
C TYR A 270 9.99 22.18 7.33
N GLY A 271 8.95 21.84 6.55
CA GLY A 271 8.65 20.47 6.13
C GLY A 271 7.28 19.96 6.56
N CYS A 272 6.73 20.49 7.66
CA CYS A 272 5.39 20.15 8.14
C CYS A 272 4.26 20.66 7.23
N VAL A 273 3.05 20.15 7.43
CA VAL A 273 1.83 20.62 6.77
C VAL A 273 1.03 21.48 7.75
N LEU A 274 1.05 22.79 7.53
CA LEU A 274 0.31 23.76 8.32
C LEU A 274 -1.13 23.85 7.85
N LEU A 275 -2.07 23.78 8.79
CA LEU A 275 -3.50 24.08 8.61
C LEU A 275 -3.90 25.22 9.55
N SER A 276 -5.08 25.81 9.35
CA SER A 276 -5.66 26.70 10.38
C SER A 276 -5.94 25.92 11.67
N ASN A 277 -5.95 26.61 12.82
CA ASN A 277 -6.22 25.98 14.12
C ASN A 277 -7.52 25.16 14.16
N ASP A 278 -8.60 25.67 13.56
CA ASP A 278 -9.89 24.95 13.52
C ASP A 278 -9.80 23.66 12.70
N ASN A 279 -9.28 23.76 11.47
CA ASN A 279 -9.12 22.60 10.58
C ASN A 279 -8.17 21.53 11.16
N VAL A 280 -7.05 21.92 11.78
CA VAL A 280 -6.16 20.92 12.39
C VAL A 280 -6.80 20.27 13.61
N ALA A 281 -7.54 21.01 14.43
CA ALA A 281 -8.23 20.44 15.59
C ALA A 281 -9.33 19.47 15.14
N GLN A 282 -10.03 19.81 14.06
CA GLN A 282 -10.99 18.91 13.43
C GLN A 282 -10.32 17.64 12.87
N LEU A 283 -9.18 17.78 12.20
CA LEU A 283 -8.41 16.64 11.69
C LEU A 283 -7.87 15.76 12.82
N TYR A 284 -7.31 16.36 13.87
CA TYR A 284 -6.74 15.70 15.05
C TYR A 284 -7.76 14.82 15.78
N ASN A 285 -9.01 15.26 15.87
CA ASN A 285 -10.06 14.46 16.50
C ASN A 285 -10.60 13.35 15.59
N TRP A 286 -10.46 13.48 14.27
CA TRP A 286 -11.02 12.54 13.30
C TRP A 286 -10.03 11.46 12.85
N ALA A 287 -8.76 11.82 12.72
CA ALA A 287 -7.71 10.94 12.22
C ALA A 287 -7.13 10.11 13.36
N GLU A 288 -7.32 8.80 13.34
CA GLU A 288 -6.62 7.89 14.26
C GLU A 288 -5.25 7.49 13.70
N ALA A 289 -4.41 6.88 14.54
CA ALA A 289 -3.13 6.35 14.09
C ALA A 289 -3.37 5.24 13.03
N GLY A 290 -2.63 5.27 11.93
CA GLY A 290 -2.78 4.35 10.79
C GLY A 290 -3.57 4.92 9.60
N VAL A 291 -4.22 6.08 9.74
CA VAL A 291 -4.86 6.78 8.60
C VAL A 291 -3.81 7.17 7.56
N VAL A 292 -4.04 6.81 6.30
CA VAL A 292 -3.09 7.05 5.19
C VAL A 292 -3.04 8.54 4.83
N VAL A 293 -1.82 9.06 4.66
CA VAL A 293 -1.52 10.43 4.24
C VAL A 293 -0.73 10.40 2.95
N GLU A 294 -1.34 10.81 1.85
CA GLU A 294 -0.68 10.89 0.53
C GLU A 294 -0.27 12.33 0.22
N ILE A 295 1.03 12.59 0.13
CA ILE A 295 1.60 13.90 -0.22
C ILE A 295 2.06 13.91 -1.66
N ARG A 296 1.42 14.75 -2.47
CA ARG A 296 1.63 14.85 -3.92
C ARG A 296 2.43 16.10 -4.29
N PRO A 297 3.51 15.98 -5.09
CA PRO A 297 4.32 17.13 -5.50
C PRO A 297 3.61 17.99 -6.56
N TYR A 298 2.82 17.37 -7.44
CA TYR A 298 2.17 18.03 -8.59
C TYR A 298 0.65 18.10 -8.44
N SER A 299 0.02 19.00 -9.19
CA SER A 299 -1.44 19.11 -9.25
C SER A 299 -1.93 18.05 -10.23
N MET A 300 -2.88 17.22 -9.81
CA MET A 300 -3.57 16.33 -10.75
C MET A 300 -4.29 17.19 -11.79
N SER A 301 -4.23 16.81 -13.06
CA SER A 301 -5.22 17.33 -14.01
C SER A 301 -6.61 16.89 -13.56
N ALA A 302 -7.65 17.68 -13.84
CA ALA A 302 -9.03 17.33 -13.49
C ALA A 302 -9.44 15.95 -14.08
N ILE A 303 -8.84 15.55 -15.21
CA ILE A 303 -9.04 14.24 -15.84
C ILE A 303 -8.49 13.11 -14.96
N GLN A 304 -7.33 13.30 -14.32
CA GLN A 304 -6.74 12.32 -13.41
C GLN A 304 -7.51 12.20 -12.07
N LEU A 305 -8.06 13.31 -11.57
CA LEU A 305 -8.97 13.31 -10.41
C LEU A 305 -10.29 12.61 -10.72
N VAL A 306 -10.85 12.82 -11.92
CA VAL A 306 -12.07 12.15 -12.38
C VAL A 306 -11.82 10.67 -12.70
N SER A 307 -10.66 10.29 -13.25
CA SER A 307 -10.30 8.88 -13.42
C SER A 307 -10.09 8.18 -12.07
N LYS A 308 -9.43 8.79 -11.09
CA LYS A 308 -9.37 8.23 -9.72
C LYS A 308 -10.73 8.25 -9.01
N ASN A 309 -11.58 9.27 -9.21
CA ASN A 309 -12.95 9.30 -8.66
C ASN A 309 -13.92 8.34 -9.39
N LEU A 310 -13.68 8.03 -10.66
CA LEU A 310 -14.36 6.94 -11.38
C LEU A 310 -13.80 5.58 -10.96
N ILE A 311 -12.52 5.47 -10.58
CA ILE A 311 -11.93 4.29 -9.94
C ILE A 311 -12.41 4.13 -8.47
N LEU A 312 -12.78 5.22 -7.81
CA LEU A 312 -13.50 5.22 -6.51
C LEU A 312 -14.94 4.70 -6.63
N ARG A 313 -15.48 4.51 -7.85
CA ARG A 313 -16.42 3.40 -8.05
C ARG A 313 -15.60 2.13 -8.19
N LYS A 314 -15.23 1.53 -7.04
CA LYS A 314 -14.67 0.18 -6.88
C LYS A 314 -14.44 -0.51 -8.24
N VAL A 315 -13.29 -0.28 -8.87
CA VAL A 315 -12.89 -1.16 -9.97
C VAL A 315 -12.39 -2.42 -9.28
N VAL A 316 -13.34 -3.30 -8.98
CA VAL A 316 -13.06 -4.70 -8.71
C VAL A 316 -12.53 -5.26 -10.02
N TYR A 317 -11.22 -5.48 -10.08
CA TYR A 317 -10.66 -6.37 -11.10
C TYR A 317 -10.97 -7.79 -10.64
N GLU A 318 -11.96 -8.40 -11.28
CA GLU A 318 -12.25 -9.82 -11.13
C GLU A 318 -11.25 -10.55 -12.05
N LEU A 319 -10.26 -11.21 -11.44
CA LEU A 319 -9.38 -12.12 -12.17
C LEU A 319 -10.17 -13.42 -12.40
N ASP A 320 -10.92 -13.49 -13.49
CA ASP A 320 -11.54 -14.75 -13.92
C ASP A 320 -10.48 -15.85 -14.05
N ASP A 321 -10.87 -17.08 -13.71
CA ASP A 321 -9.99 -18.25 -13.77
C ASP A 321 -9.41 -18.40 -15.19
N ILE A 322 -8.12 -18.07 -15.33
CA ILE A 322 -7.32 -18.45 -16.49
C ILE A 322 -7.18 -19.97 -16.42
N VAL A 323 -8.13 -20.67 -17.03
CA VAL A 323 -7.98 -22.09 -17.34
C VAL A 323 -6.87 -22.20 -18.38
N VAL A 324 -5.65 -22.44 -17.93
CA VAL A 324 -4.57 -22.89 -18.80
C VAL A 324 -4.91 -24.31 -19.24
N ASN A 325 -5.59 -24.42 -20.39
CA ASN A 325 -5.84 -25.69 -21.04
C ASN A 325 -4.53 -26.19 -21.67
N CYS A 326 -3.68 -26.81 -20.86
CA CYS A 326 -2.56 -27.61 -21.34
C CYS A 326 -3.05 -29.02 -21.68
N SER A 327 -3.74 -29.16 -22.82
CA SER A 327 -3.84 -30.44 -23.51
C SER A 327 -2.73 -30.52 -24.54
N GLY A 328 -1.68 -31.28 -24.23
CA GLY A 328 -0.72 -31.73 -25.21
C GLY A 328 -1.35 -32.83 -26.08
N ASP A 329 -1.07 -32.78 -27.38
CA ASP A 329 -0.78 -33.95 -28.19
C ASP A 329 -0.03 -33.50 -29.45
N GLY A 330 1.11 -34.13 -29.70
CA GLY A 330 1.93 -33.89 -30.87
C GLY A 330 1.38 -34.60 -32.11
N ASP A 331 1.59 -34.01 -33.29
CA ASP A 331 2.36 -34.64 -34.37
C ASP A 331 2.38 -33.78 -35.64
N GLY A 332 3.52 -33.80 -36.32
CA GLY A 332 3.53 -33.98 -37.76
C GLY A 332 3.29 -32.78 -38.69
N ASN A 333 4.40 -32.16 -39.09
CA ASN A 333 4.77 -31.95 -40.50
C ASN A 333 3.99 -30.90 -41.35
N GLY A 334 4.73 -29.91 -41.85
CA GLY A 334 4.57 -29.49 -43.25
C GLY A 334 4.18 -28.03 -43.56
N ARG A 335 5.17 -27.32 -44.11
CA ARG A 335 5.06 -26.26 -45.16
C ARG A 335 4.50 -24.88 -44.78
N SER A 336 5.45 -23.93 -44.78
CA SER A 336 5.48 -22.71 -45.62
C SER A 336 4.14 -22.06 -45.98
N ARG A 337 3.93 -20.83 -45.48
CA ARG A 337 3.51 -19.65 -46.25
C ARG A 337 3.60 -18.37 -45.40
N ARG A 338 4.40 -17.39 -45.85
CA ARG A 338 4.19 -15.95 -45.58
C ARG A 338 2.98 -15.47 -46.38
N PRO A 339 2.24 -14.44 -45.94
CA PRO A 339 2.40 -13.09 -46.51
C PRO A 339 2.19 -11.94 -45.48
N LEU A 340 3.04 -10.90 -45.46
CA LEU A 340 2.87 -9.52 -45.99
C LEU A 340 1.96 -8.56 -45.18
N LEU A 341 2.62 -7.57 -44.57
CA LEU A 341 2.33 -6.12 -44.42
C LEU A 341 0.94 -5.58 -44.87
N HIS A 342 0.23 -4.87 -43.98
CA HIS A 342 0.28 -3.40 -43.82
C HIS A 342 -0.72 -2.88 -42.73
N PRO A 343 -0.52 -1.68 -42.16
CA PRO A 343 -1.41 -1.02 -41.19
C PRO A 343 -2.24 0.12 -41.81
N THR A 344 -3.41 0.36 -41.23
CA THR A 344 -4.24 1.57 -41.37
C THR A 344 -5.05 1.71 -40.08
N ARG A 345 -5.29 2.87 -39.46
CA ARG A 345 -4.88 4.25 -39.67
C ARG A 345 -5.13 4.98 -38.35
#